data_AF-A0A950KW28-F1
#
_entry.id   AF-A0A950KW28-F1
#
_cell.length_a   1.000
_cell.length_b   1.000
_cell.length_c   1.000
_cell.angle_alpha   90.00
_cell.angle_beta   90.00
_cell.angle_gamma   90.00
#
_symmetry.space_group_name_H-M   'P 1'
#
loop_
_entity.id
_entity.type
_entity.pdbx_description
1 polymer ?
#
loop_
_entity_poly.entity_id
_entity_poly.type
_entity_poly.pdbx_seq_one_letter_code
_entity_poly.pdbx_strand_id
1 'polypeptide(L)'
;MALRIPMKALNGSGEDGQATLRDTPKGLVVTIHIKNAKGPQPAHIHKGTCAKLDPKPEEPLHNVVNGMSITTVPGVTIAKLLASKHAINVHKSLTDLPTYVSCGDIARY
;
A
#
# COMPACT_ATOMS: atom_id res chain seq x y z
N MET A 1 -3.30 -6.01 17.66
CA MET A 1 -1.90 -5.98 17.19
C MET A 1 -1.86 -5.35 15.81
N ALA A 2 -0.82 -4.59 15.47
CA ALA A 2 -0.68 -3.95 14.16
C ALA A 2 0.60 -4.43 13.48
N LEU A 3 0.53 -4.68 12.17
CA LEU A 3 1.67 -5.04 11.34
C LEU A 3 2.20 -3.78 10.64
N ARG A 4 3.50 -3.51 10.77
CA ARG A 4 4.15 -2.35 10.12
C ARG A 4 4.89 -2.81 8.88
N ILE A 5 4.64 -2.15 7.77
CA ILE A 5 5.22 -2.44 6.46
C ILE A 5 6.08 -1.25 6.03
N PRO A 6 7.41 -1.42 5.89
CA PRO A 6 8.27 -0.38 5.31
C PRO A 6 7.85 -0.10 3.86
N MET A 7 7.58 1.17 3.55
CA MET A 7 7.30 1.62 2.18
C MET A 7 8.57 2.21 1.59
N LYS A 8 9.08 1.62 0.51
CA LYS A 8 10.31 2.06 -0.16
C LYS A 8 9.96 2.90 -1.37
N ALA A 9 10.68 4.01 -1.54
CA ALA A 9 10.62 4.82 -2.74
C ALA A 9 10.98 3.98 -3.97
N LEU A 10 10.23 4.14 -5.06
CA LEU A 10 10.49 3.52 -6.35
C LEU A 10 10.81 4.59 -7.40
N ASN A 11 11.51 4.19 -8.46
CA ASN A 11 11.75 5.04 -9.64
C ASN A 11 12.32 6.43 -9.34
N GLY A 12 13.13 6.56 -8.29
CA GLY A 12 13.73 7.84 -7.87
C GLY A 12 12.74 8.85 -7.29
N SER A 13 11.56 8.42 -6.83
CA SER A 13 10.52 9.31 -6.30
C SER A 13 10.95 10.07 -5.03
N GLY A 14 11.78 9.44 -4.19
CA GLY A 14 12.04 9.91 -2.83
C GLY A 14 10.83 9.77 -1.88
N GLU A 15 9.83 8.97 -2.26
CA GLU A 15 8.58 8.76 -1.51
C GLU A 15 8.64 7.46 -0.69
N ASP A 16 9.38 7.50 0.41
CA ASP A 16 9.48 6.41 1.40
C ASP A 16 8.65 6.69 2.67
N GLY A 17 8.37 5.64 3.44
CA GLY A 17 7.66 5.75 4.69
C GLY A 17 7.21 4.40 5.26
N GLN A 18 5.97 4.35 5.75
CA GLN A 18 5.42 3.18 6.41
C GLN A 18 3.92 3.04 6.19
N ALA A 19 3.48 1.82 5.91
CA ALA A 19 2.09 1.43 6.06
C ALA A 19 1.89 0.66 7.38
N THR A 20 0.75 0.83 8.01
CA THR A 20 0.34 0.09 9.21
C THR A 20 -0.98 -0.61 8.94
N LEU A 21 -0.98 -1.92 9.13
CA LEU A 21 -2.14 -2.80 8.95
C LEU A 21 -2.67 -3.19 10.32
N ARG A 22 -3.98 -3.11 10.52
CA ARG A 22 -4.63 -3.51 11.77
C ARG A 22 -5.97 -4.17 11.48
N ASP A 23 -6.13 -5.41 11.94
CA ASP A 23 -7.43 -6.09 11.90
C ASP A 23 -8.42 -5.41 12.85
N THR A 24 -9.66 -5.25 12.39
CA THR A 24 -10.79 -4.74 13.18
C THR A 24 -12.05 -5.56 12.88
N PRO A 25 -13.10 -5.47 13.71
CA PRO A 25 -14.38 -6.11 13.41
C PRO A 25 -15.01 -5.69 12.07
N LYS A 26 -14.63 -4.52 11.54
CA LYS A 26 -15.12 -3.99 10.25
C LYS A 26 -14.24 -4.39 9.05
N GLY A 27 -13.14 -5.11 9.29
CA GLY A 27 -12.14 -5.47 8.28
C GLY A 27 -10.76 -4.89 8.58
N LEU A 28 -9.87 -4.97 7.59
CA LEU A 28 -8.50 -4.51 7.70
C LEU A 28 -8.44 -2.98 7.59
N VAL A 29 -7.90 -2.31 8.61
CA VAL A 29 -7.53 -0.90 8.50
C VAL A 29 -6.10 -0.80 7.98
N VAL A 30 -5.92 -0.10 6.87
CA VAL A 30 -4.63 0.21 6.25
C VAL A 30 -4.39 1.71 6.36
N THR A 31 -3.34 2.09 7.08
CA THR A 31 -2.88 3.47 7.18
C THR A 31 -1.54 3.61 6.48
N ILE A 32 -1.43 4.49 5.49
CA ILE A 32 -0.18 4.74 4.76
C ILE A 32 0.31 6.14 5.10
N HIS A 33 1.58 6.25 5.50
CA HIS A 33 2.31 7.50 5.63
C HIS A 33 3.58 7.43 4.78
N ILE A 34 3.68 8.27 3.75
CA ILE A 34 4.87 8.42 2.91
C ILE A 34 5.27 9.89 2.83
N LYS A 35 6.57 10.16 2.76
CA LYS A 35 7.12 11.51 2.63
C LYS A 35 7.11 11.94 1.17
N ASN A 36 7.22 13.25 0.93
CA ASN A 36 7.41 13.84 -0.41
C ASN A 36 6.35 13.53 -1.47
N ALA A 37 5.21 12.93 -1.08
CA ALA A 37 4.09 12.65 -1.95
C ALA A 37 3.56 13.91 -2.64
N LYS A 38 3.23 13.80 -3.92
CA LYS A 38 2.78 14.92 -4.76
C LYS A 38 1.35 14.73 -5.23
N GLY A 39 0.44 15.53 -4.68
CA GLY A 39 -0.99 15.46 -5.02
C GLY A 39 -1.64 14.13 -4.59
N PRO A 40 -2.87 13.85 -5.07
CA PRO A 40 -3.54 12.58 -4.84
C PRO A 40 -2.90 11.43 -5.64
N GLN A 41 -2.53 10.37 -4.93
CA GLN A 41 -1.83 9.21 -5.48
C GLN A 41 -2.62 7.93 -5.24
N PRO A 42 -3.05 7.21 -6.29
CA PRO A 42 -3.75 5.94 -6.14
C PRO A 42 -2.91 4.90 -5.39
N ALA A 43 -3.55 4.15 -4.51
CA ALA A 43 -2.91 3.09 -3.75
C ALA A 43 -3.73 1.81 -3.79
N HIS A 44 -3.05 0.67 -3.79
CA HIS A 44 -3.68 -0.64 -3.96
C HIS A 44 -2.92 -1.71 -3.17
N ILE A 45 -3.63 -2.78 -2.80
CA ILE A 45 -3.01 -4.06 -2.45
C ILE A 45 -3.00 -4.94 -3.69
N HIS A 46 -1.85 -5.52 -4.00
CA HIS A 46 -1.65 -6.45 -5.10
C HIS A 46 -1.13 -7.79 -4.59
N LYS A 47 -1.39 -8.85 -5.36
CA LYS A 47 -0.67 -10.11 -5.21
C LYS A 47 0.77 -9.97 -5.68
N GLY A 48 1.65 -10.80 -5.14
CA GLY A 48 3.08 -10.80 -5.45
C GLY A 48 3.90 -9.94 -4.50
N THR A 49 4.95 -9.33 -5.04
CA THR A 49 5.94 -8.54 -4.28
C THR A 49 6.24 -7.25 -5.02
N CYS A 50 6.85 -6.26 -4.37
CA CYS A 50 7.29 -5.03 -5.03
C CYS A 50 8.23 -5.26 -6.22
N ALA A 51 8.98 -6.38 -6.24
CA ALA A 51 9.82 -6.77 -7.37
C ALA A 51 9.03 -7.41 -8.53
N LYS A 52 7.87 -8.01 -8.24
CA LYS A 52 7.00 -8.66 -9.21
C LYS A 52 5.55 -8.65 -8.70
N LEU A 53 4.82 -7.60 -9.06
CA LEU A 53 3.41 -7.43 -8.75
C LEU A 53 2.54 -8.14 -9.80
N ASP A 54 1.40 -8.66 -9.37
CA ASP A 54 0.28 -8.86 -10.28
C ASP A 54 -0.23 -7.48 -10.71
N PRO A 55 -0.30 -7.17 -12.02
CA PRO A 55 -0.75 -5.85 -12.47
C PRO A 55 -2.21 -5.57 -12.13
N LYS A 56 -3.03 -6.59 -11.84
CA LYS A 56 -4.41 -6.41 -11.40
C LYS A 56 -4.45 -6.16 -9.88
N PRO A 57 -4.95 -5.01 -9.41
CA PRO A 57 -5.19 -4.79 -7.99
C PRO A 57 -6.12 -5.84 -7.40
N GLU A 58 -5.81 -6.31 -6.20
CA GLU A 58 -6.70 -7.18 -5.44
C GLU A 58 -7.65 -6.37 -4.56
N GLU A 59 -7.14 -5.33 -3.87
CA GLU A 59 -7.95 -4.45 -3.03
C GLU A 59 -7.66 -2.98 -3.33
N PRO A 60 -8.67 -2.14 -3.60
CA PRO A 60 -8.48 -0.71 -3.73
C PRO A 60 -8.24 -0.07 -2.36
N LEU A 61 -7.36 0.93 -2.31
CA LEU A 61 -7.18 1.80 -1.15
C LEU A 61 -7.57 3.23 -1.49
N HIS A 62 -7.90 4.02 -0.49
CA HIS A 62 -8.00 5.46 -0.65
C HIS A 62 -6.68 6.03 -1.14
N ASN A 63 -6.77 7.04 -2.01
CA ASN A 63 -5.62 7.77 -2.49
C ASN A 63 -4.80 8.30 -1.31
N VAL A 64 -3.48 8.24 -1.45
CA VAL A 64 -2.56 8.98 -0.59
C VAL A 64 -2.66 10.44 -0.97
N VAL A 65 -3.08 11.28 -0.03
CA VAL A 65 -3.21 12.73 -0.20
C VAL A 65 -2.32 13.39 0.84
N ASN A 66 -1.41 14.27 0.39
CA ASN A 66 -0.40 14.91 1.25
C ASN A 66 0.39 13.88 2.08
N GLY A 67 0.71 12.74 1.47
CA GLY A 67 1.50 11.68 2.10
C GLY A 67 0.71 10.77 3.04
N MET A 68 -0.61 10.93 3.18
CA MET A 68 -1.41 10.15 4.12
C MET A 68 -2.62 9.47 3.44
N SER A 69 -2.93 8.25 3.86
CA SER A 69 -4.24 7.63 3.61
C SER A 69 -4.66 6.71 4.75
N ILE A 70 -5.97 6.56 4.93
CA ILE A 70 -6.58 5.58 5.82
C ILE A 70 -7.73 4.92 5.07
N THR A 71 -7.69 3.59 4.95
CA THR A 71 -8.73 2.79 4.30
C THR A 71 -9.18 1.67 5.24
N THR A 72 -10.48 1.38 5.27
CA THR A 72 -10.98 0.12 5.85
C THR A 72 -11.37 -0.80 4.71
N VAL A 73 -10.78 -1.99 4.64
CA VAL A 73 -11.05 -3.02 3.62
C VAL A 73 -11.89 -4.13 4.24
N PRO A 74 -13.21 -4.20 3.95
CA PRO A 74 -14.10 -5.20 4.54
C PRO A 74 -13.70 -6.63 4.16
N GLY A 75 -13.83 -7.58 5.10
CA GLY A 75 -13.59 -9.00 4.83
C GLY A 75 -12.14 -9.41 4.59
N VAL A 76 -11.19 -8.46 4.62
CA VAL A 76 -9.75 -8.73 4.54
C VAL A 76 -9.15 -8.74 5.94
N THR A 77 -8.15 -9.60 6.14
CA THR A 77 -7.39 -9.70 7.39
C THR A 77 -5.89 -9.75 7.11
N ILE A 78 -5.07 -9.39 8.09
CA ILE A 78 -3.61 -9.56 8.02
C ILE A 78 -3.26 -11.02 7.75
N ALA A 79 -3.96 -11.97 8.35
CA ALA A 79 -3.73 -13.40 8.14
C ALA A 79 -3.94 -13.81 6.67
N LYS A 80 -5.01 -13.33 6.02
CA LYS A 80 -5.25 -13.56 4.58
C LYS A 80 -4.11 -13.00 3.73
N LEU A 81 -3.66 -11.77 4.03
CA LEU A 81 -2.59 -11.12 3.27
C LEU A 81 -1.21 -11.73 3.51
N LEU A 82 -1.00 -12.45 4.62
CA LEU A 82 0.25 -13.18 4.89
C LEU A 82 0.22 -14.63 4.37
N ALA A 83 -0.96 -15.17 4.01
CA ALA A 83 -1.09 -16.54 3.51
C ALA A 83 -0.47 -16.73 2.11
N SER A 84 -0.29 -15.64 1.37
CA SER A 84 0.48 -15.61 0.12
C SER A 84 1.15 -14.25 -0.02
N LYS A 85 2.03 -14.08 -1.00
CA LYS A 85 2.77 -12.83 -1.19
C LYS A 85 1.81 -11.71 -1.62
N HIS A 86 1.81 -10.62 -0.88
CA HIS A 86 1.11 -9.38 -1.24
C HIS A 86 2.01 -8.18 -1.02
N ALA A 87 1.70 -7.08 -1.69
CA ALA A 87 2.37 -5.80 -1.52
C ALA A 87 1.38 -4.64 -1.60
N ILE A 88 1.70 -3.56 -0.90
CA ILE A 88 1.04 -2.26 -1.06
C ILE A 88 1.83 -1.48 -2.11
N ASN A 89 1.15 -0.99 -3.14
CA ASN A 89 1.74 -0.16 -4.19
C ASN A 89 1.05 1.20 -4.25
N VAL A 90 1.82 2.25 -4.55
CA VAL A 90 1.33 3.62 -4.74
C VAL A 90 1.78 4.12 -6.12
N HIS A 91 0.82 4.62 -6.90
CA HIS A 91 1.01 5.19 -8.23
C HIS A 91 1.31 6.70 -8.14
N LYS A 92 1.95 7.25 -9.18
CA LYS A 92 2.41 8.64 -9.18
C LYS A 92 1.29 9.68 -9.18
N SER A 93 0.24 9.46 -9.94
CA SER A 93 -0.95 10.33 -9.97
C SER A 93 -2.12 9.62 -10.66
N LEU A 94 -3.30 10.25 -10.63
CA LEU A 94 -4.48 9.82 -11.38
C LEU A 94 -4.27 9.83 -12.91
N THR A 95 -3.29 10.60 -13.41
CA THR A 95 -2.99 10.75 -14.84
C THR A 95 -1.74 10.00 -15.28
N ASP A 96 -0.93 9.50 -14.35
CA ASP A 96 0.30 8.74 -14.57
C ASP A 96 0.25 7.45 -13.71
N LEU A 97 -0.72 6.59 -14.06
CA LEU A 97 -0.92 5.29 -13.41
C LEU A 97 0.23 4.29 -13.67
N PRO A 98 0.89 4.24 -14.83
CA PRO A 98 1.98 3.29 -15.05
C PRO A 98 3.20 3.52 -14.15
N THR A 99 3.42 4.75 -13.67
CA THR A 99 4.56 5.07 -12.82
C THR A 99 4.26 4.79 -11.35
N TYR A 100 5.01 3.87 -10.75
CA TYR A 100 4.96 3.62 -9.30
C TYR A 100 5.93 4.53 -8.55
N VAL A 101 5.51 5.03 -7.39
CA VAL A 101 6.31 5.94 -6.55
C VAL A 101 6.71 5.33 -5.22
N SER A 102 5.93 4.38 -4.68
CA SER A 102 6.25 3.73 -3.41
C SER A 102 5.69 2.32 -3.38
N CYS A 103 6.39 1.39 -2.71
CA CYS A 103 5.90 0.04 -2.50
C CYS A 103 6.44 -0.59 -1.23
N GLY A 104 5.64 -1.44 -0.58
CA GLY A 104 6.05 -2.26 0.56
C GLY A 104 5.48 -3.68 0.51
N ASP A 105 6.35 -4.68 0.63
CA ASP A 105 5.96 -6.08 0.73
C ASP A 105 5.28 -6.35 2.08
N ILE A 106 4.08 -6.95 2.04
CA ILE A 106 3.32 -7.32 3.24
C ILE A 106 3.92 -8.60 3.82
N ALA A 107 4.88 -8.42 4.72
CA ALA A 107 5.57 -9.49 5.42
C ALA A 107 5.83 -9.09 6.89
N ARG A 108 6.17 -10.07 7.72
CA ARG A 108 6.67 -9.80 9.08
C ARG A 108 8.17 -9.49 8.98
N TYR A 109 8.57 -8.41 9.63
CA TYR A 109 9.96 -7.96 9.77
C TYR A 109 10.33 -7.94 11.25
#